data_AF-A0A353YEH6-F1
#
_entry.id   AF-A0A353YEH6-F1
#
_cell.length_a   1.000
_cell.length_b   1.000
_cell.length_c   1.000
_cell.angle_alpha   90.00
_cell.angle_beta   90.00
_cell.angle_gamma   90.00
#
_symmetry.space_group_name_H-M   'P 1'
#
loop_
_entity.id
_entity.type
_entity.pdbx_description
1 polymer ?
#
loop_
_entity_poly.entity_id
_entity_poly.type
_entity_poly.pdbx_seq_one_letter_code
_entity_poly.pdbx_strand_id
1 'polypeptide(L)' 'MWVNIRSYPERMRAMGLRQIQVWIPDTRSEAFCTEAHRQSLAVAHSARSRDDQTFIDAAPDPQDQ' A
#
# COMPACT_ATOMS: atom_id res chain seq x y z
N MET A 1 -20.43 -5.19 -1.63
CA MET A 1 -20.38 -4.75 -0.21
C MET A 1 -19.14 -3.88 -0.06
N TRP A 2 -19.31 -2.56 0.00
CA TRP A 2 -18.20 -1.60 0.10
C TRP A 2 -17.76 -1.50 1.56
N VAL A 3 -16.52 -1.86 1.88
CA VAL A 3 -15.97 -1.64 3.23
C VAL A 3 -15.57 -0.18 3.31
N ASN A 4 -16.36 0.61 4.02
CA ASN A 4 -16.04 2.00 4.33
C ASN A 4 -14.97 2.04 5.43
N ILE A 5 -13.69 2.04 5.07
CA ILE A 5 -12.59 2.30 6.02
C ILE A 5 -12.52 3.81 6.24
N ARG A 6 -13.42 4.35 7.05
CA ARG A 6 -13.32 5.71 7.59
C ARG A 6 -13.53 5.66 9.09
N SER A 7 -12.49 5.25 9.81
CA SER A 7 -12.51 5.34 11.29
C SER A 7 -11.20 5.83 11.91
N TYR A 8 -10.26 6.39 11.15
CA TYR A 8 -9.06 7.01 11.75
C TYR A 8 -8.40 8.21 11.02
N PRO A 9 -9.11 9.24 10.48
CA PRO A 9 -8.42 10.31 9.74
C PRO A 9 -7.86 11.44 10.62
N GLU A 10 -8.30 11.58 11.87
CA GLU A 10 -8.08 12.81 12.66
C GLU A 10 -6.63 12.96 13.15
N ARG A 11 -6.05 11.91 13.73
CA ARG A 11 -4.63 11.92 14.18
C ARG A 11 -3.66 12.08 13.00
N MET A 12 -3.98 11.49 11.85
CA MET A 12 -3.20 11.60 10.62
C MET A 12 -3.20 13.03 10.05
N ARG A 13 -4.36 13.71 10.07
CA ARG A 13 -4.43 15.13 9.65
C ARG A 13 -3.65 16.05 10.58
N ALA A 14 -3.66 15.79 11.90
CA ALA A 14 -2.89 16.58 12.86
C ALA A 14 -1.36 16.47 12.64
N MET A 15 -0.90 15.32 12.13
CA MET A 15 0.50 15.10 11.71
C MET A 15 0.81 15.58 10.28
N GLY A 16 -0.11 16.31 9.63
CA GLY A 16 0.08 16.87 8.29
C GLY A 16 -0.13 15.86 7.14
N LEU A 17 -0.65 14.66 7.41
CA LEU A 17 -0.89 13.64 6.39
C LEU A 17 -2.30 13.76 5.80
N ARG A 18 -2.41 13.66 4.46
CA ARG A 18 -3.68 13.72 3.73
C ARG A 18 -4.12 12.33 3.28
N GLN A 19 -5.28 11.88 3.76
CA GLN A 19 -5.90 10.65 3.26
C GLN A 19 -6.31 10.82 1.78
N ILE A 20 -5.81 9.93 0.92
CA ILE A 20 -6.27 9.80 -0.47
C ILE A 20 -7.05 8.49 -0.60
N GLN A 21 -8.16 8.51 -1.33
CA GLN A 21 -8.92 7.31 -1.69
C GLN A 21 -8.74 7.07 -3.18
N VAL A 22 -8.27 5.88 -3.52
CA VAL A 22 -8.07 5.43 -4.91
C VAL A 22 -8.99 4.23 -5.14
N TRP A 23 -9.64 4.21 -6.29
CA TRP A 23 -10.47 3.08 -6.70
C TRP A 23 -9.61 2.06 -7.43
N ILE A 24 -9.58 0.84 -6.90
CA ILE A 24 -8.85 -0.29 -7.48
C ILE A 24 -9.86 -1.20 -8.21
N PRO A 25 -9.51 -1.75 -9.39
CA PRO A 25 -10.32 -2.76 -10.07
C PRO A 25 -10.55 -4.01 -9.20
N ASP A 26 -11.42 -4.92 -9.65
CA ASP A 26 -11.68 -6.17 -8.92
C ASP A 26 -10.39 -6.99 -8.75
N THR A 27 -9.88 -6.95 -7.53
CA THR A 27 -8.62 -7.59 -7.11
C THR A 27 -8.72 -9.11 -7.05
N ARG A 28 -9.93 -9.67 -7.22
CA ARG A 28 -10.16 -11.12 -7.24
C ARG A 28 -10.17 -11.71 -8.64
N SER A 29 -10.12 -10.89 -9.68
CA SER A 29 -10.04 -11.40 -11.04
C SER A 29 -8.68 -12.05 -11.31
N GLU A 30 -8.68 -13.19 -12.02
CA GLU A 30 -7.45 -13.92 -12.34
C GLU A 30 -6.47 -13.06 -13.18
N ALA A 31 -7.01 -12.22 -14.06
CA ALA A 31 -6.23 -11.26 -14.83
C ALA A 31 -5.51 -10.24 -13.92
N PHE A 32 -6.19 -9.71 -12.90
CA PHE A 32 -5.57 -8.84 -11.91
C PHE A 32 -4.49 -9.57 -11.12
N CYS A 33 -4.75 -10.80 -10.64
CA CYS A 33 -3.76 -11.59 -9.92
C CYS A 33 -2.51 -11.85 -10.76
N THR A 34 -2.69 -12.20 -12.03
CA THR A 34 -1.59 -12.45 -12.98
C THR A 34 -0.74 -11.20 -13.19
N GLU A 35 -1.40 -10.07 -13.44
CA GLU A 35 -0.70 -8.81 -13.69
C GLU A 35 -0.04 -8.26 -12.43
N ALA A 36 -0.71 -8.35 -11.27
CA ALA A 36 -0.15 -7.98 -9.98
C ALA A 36 1.10 -8.81 -9.66
N HIS A 37 1.07 -10.12 -9.93
CA HIS A 37 2.24 -10.98 -9.77
C HIS A 37 3.39 -10.57 -10.71
N ARG A 38 3.09 -10.36 -11.99
CA ARG A 38 4.07 -9.93 -12.99
C ARG A 38 4.72 -8.59 -12.62
N GLN A 39 3.92 -7.62 -12.20
CA GLN A 39 4.42 -6.30 -11.79
C GLN A 39 5.20 -6.36 -10.47
N SER A 40 4.75 -7.15 -9.50
CA SER A 40 5.47 -7.35 -8.24
C SER A 40 6.86 -7.92 -8.47
N LEU A 41 6.99 -8.93 -9.34
CA LEU A 41 8.30 -9.47 -9.73
C LEU A 41 9.18 -8.41 -10.42
N ALA A 42 8.61 -7.59 -11.30
CA ALA A 42 9.36 -6.53 -11.97
C ALA A 42 9.93 -5.50 -10.99
N VAL A 43 9.17 -5.15 -9.95
CA VAL A 43 9.64 -4.26 -8.87
C VAL A 43 10.72 -4.93 -8.03
N ALA A 44 10.53 -6.19 -7.63
CA ALA A 44 11.50 -6.95 -6.84
C ALA A 44 12.84 -7.16 -7.57
N HIS A 45 12.82 -7.28 -8.89
CA HIS A 45 14.04 -7.38 -9.71
C HIS A 45 14.61 -6.02 -10.13
N SER A 46 13.98 -4.91 -9.76
CA SER A 46 14.49 -3.59 -10.09
C SER A 46 15.76 -3.27 -9.29
N ALA A 47 16.65 -2.46 -9.87
CA ALA A 47 17.89 -2.04 -9.22
C ALA A 47 17.65 -1.32 -7.88
N ARG A 48 16.45 -0.77 -7.66
CA ARG A 48 16.08 -0.02 -6.46
C ARG A 48 15.38 -0.87 -5.39
N SER A 49 15.10 -2.14 -5.67
CA SER A 49 14.36 -3.01 -4.75
C SER A 49 14.92 -3.04 -3.33
N ARG A 50 16.26 -2.98 -3.17
CA ARG A 50 16.90 -2.97 -1.85
C ARG A 50 16.64 -1.68 -1.07
N ASP A 51 16.66 -0.54 -1.75
CA ASP A 51 16.40 0.76 -1.13
C ASP A 51 14.92 0.89 -0.76
N ASP A 52 14.03 0.40 -1.63
CA ASP A 52 12.59 0.38 -1.39
C ASP A 52 12.25 -0.54 -0.20
N GLN A 53 12.89 -1.71 -0.10
CA GLN A 53 12.72 -2.60 1.05
C GLN A 53 13.23 -1.95 2.34
N THR A 54 14.41 -1.32 2.30
CA THR A 54 14.98 -0.61 3.47
C THR A 54 14.06 0.52 3.95
N PHE A 55 13.41 1.23 3.03
CA PHE A 55 12.44 2.27 3.35
C PHE A 55 11.19 1.70 4.05
N ILE A 56 10.65 0.57 3.56
CA ILE A 56 9.48 -0.10 4.15
C ILE A 56 9.82 -0.63 5.55
N ASP A 57 10.97 -1.27 5.72
CA ASP A 57 11.38 -1.85 7.00
C ASP A 57 11.64 -0.79 8.07
N ALA A 58 11.96 0.45 7.66
CA ALA A 58 12.12 1.59 8.56
C ALA A 58 10.77 2.21 8.99
N ALA A 59 9.66 1.81 8.37
CA ALA A 59 8.35 2.31 8.76
C ALA A 59 7.96 1.72 10.14
N PRO A 60 7.55 2.56 11.11
CA PRO A 60 7.11 2.07 12.41
C PRO A 60 5.86 1.21 12.26
N ASP A 61 5.77 0.12 13.03
CA ASP A 61 4.57 -0.72 13.07
C ASP A 61 3.40 0.16 13.57
N PRO A 62 2.27 0.20 12.84
CA PRO A 62 1.07 0.90 13.29
C PRO A 62 0.57 0.47 14.68
N GLN A 63 0.96 -0.71 15.17
CA GLN A 63 0.58 -1.23 16.49
C GLN A 63 1.57 -0.87 17.61
N ASP A 64 2.77 -0.37 17.28
CA ASP A 64 3.81 0.03 18.24
C ASP A 64 3.61 1.47 18.80
N GLN A 65 2.39 2.04 18.72
CA GLN A 65 2.10 3.44 19.08
C GLN A 65 0.83 3.66 19.90
#